data_AF-A0A9C9GN93-F1
#
_entry.id   AF-A0A9C9GN93-F1
#
_cell.length_a   1.000
_cell.length_b   1.000
_cell.length_c   1.000
_cell.angle_alpha   90.00
_cell.angle_beta   90.00
_cell.angle_gamma   90.00
#
_symmetry.space_group_name_H-M   'P 1'
#
loop_
_entity.id
_entity.type
_entity.pdbx_description
1 polymer ?
#
loop_
_entity_poly.entity_id
_entity_poly.type
_entity_poly.pdbx_seq_one_letter_code
_entity_poly.pdbx_strand_id
1 'polypeptide(L)'
;MNKNNELIALKPLIQYGRMDFSQIDTSPGAVSWAAPPQPVEDYTQWLRLQFKHHHAVAQYFLLCARRLLLKKTPVEITGSYKDELRAAMNSLVKL
;
A
#
# COMPACT_ATOMS: atom_id res chain seq x y z
N MET A 1 34.90 -13.01 -22.03
CA MET A 1 34.10 -12.08 -21.21
C MET A 1 32.91 -12.85 -20.66
N ASN A 2 32.87 -13.02 -19.33
CA ASN A 2 31.99 -13.95 -18.65
C ASN A 2 30.59 -13.33 -18.45
N LYS A 3 29.54 -13.94 -18.99
CA LYS A 3 28.13 -13.50 -18.89
C LYS A 3 27.60 -13.47 -17.44
N ASN A 4 28.36 -13.99 -16.48
CA ASN A 4 27.98 -14.04 -15.07
C ASN A 4 28.04 -12.69 -14.33
N ASN A 5 28.66 -11.65 -14.92
CA ASN A 5 28.76 -10.34 -14.26
C ASN A 5 27.52 -9.44 -14.47
N GLU A 6 26.68 -9.69 -15.48
CA GLU A 6 25.47 -8.88 -15.70
C GLU A 6 24.33 -9.24 -14.72
N LEU A 7 24.32 -10.48 -14.20
CA LEU A 7 23.36 -10.93 -13.19
C LEU A 7 23.61 -10.33 -11.80
N ILE A 8 24.81 -9.81 -11.53
CA ILE A 8 25.16 -9.19 -10.24
C ILE A 8 24.70 -7.71 -10.20
N ALA A 9 24.60 -7.05 -11.36
CA ALA A 9 24.17 -5.65 -11.45
C ALA A 9 22.63 -5.49 -11.39
N LEU A 10 21.86 -6.53 -11.69
CA LEU A 10 20.39 -6.51 -11.61
C LEU A 10 19.84 -6.93 -10.24
N LYS A 11 20.73 -7.20 -9.27
CA LYS A 11 20.37 -7.72 -7.95
C LYS A 11 19.53 -6.79 -7.03
N PRO A 12 19.37 -5.47 -7.27
CA PRO A 12 18.37 -4.70 -6.53
C PRO A 12 17.00 -4.61 -7.21
N LEU A 13 16.83 -5.06 -8.46
CA LEU A 13 15.63 -4.74 -9.26
C LEU A 13 14.59 -5.87 -9.35
N ILE A 14 14.87 -7.04 -8.78
CA ILE A 14 13.93 -8.16 -8.73
C ILE A 14 13.91 -8.75 -7.31
N GLN A 15 13.56 -7.93 -6.33
CA GLN A 15 13.00 -8.43 -5.08
C GLN A 15 11.50 -8.62 -5.31
N TYR A 16 11.11 -9.76 -5.88
CA TYR A 16 9.71 -10.14 -5.95
C TYR A 16 9.10 -10.11 -4.53
N GLY A 17 8.35 -9.04 -4.24
CA GLY A 17 7.01 -9.16 -3.68
C GLY A 17 6.89 -9.67 -2.25
N ARG A 18 7.77 -9.29 -1.32
CA ARG A 18 7.33 -9.20 0.09
C ARG A 18 6.66 -7.84 0.27
N MET A 19 5.36 -7.82 0.01
CA MET A 19 4.53 -6.68 0.37
C MET A 19 4.48 -6.61 1.89
N ASP A 20 5.21 -5.66 2.46
CA ASP A 20 5.21 -5.43 3.90
C ASP A 20 3.90 -4.75 4.28
N PHE A 21 3.05 -5.46 5.02
CA PHE A 21 1.78 -4.93 5.54
C PHE A 21 1.94 -4.29 6.92
N SER A 22 3.16 -4.25 7.48
CA SER A 22 3.44 -3.55 8.72
C SER A 22 3.64 -2.05 8.51
N GLN A 23 3.97 -1.63 7.28
CA GLN A 23 4.17 -0.23 6.92
C GLN A 23 3.42 0.12 5.62
N ILE A 24 2.65 1.20 5.64
CA ILE A 24 1.93 1.72 4.49
C ILE A 24 2.25 3.21 4.36
N ASP A 25 3.00 3.56 3.31
CA ASP A 25 3.21 4.95 2.94
C ASP A 25 2.10 5.39 1.98
N THR A 26 1.48 6.54 2.26
CA THR A 26 0.42 7.14 1.43
C THR A 26 0.93 8.33 0.61
N SER A 27 2.21 8.67 0.71
CA SER A 27 2.79 9.80 -0.01
C SER A 27 2.73 9.59 -1.52
N PRO A 28 2.42 10.63 -2.31
CA PRO A 28 2.46 10.55 -3.77
C PRO A 28 3.78 9.99 -4.29
N GLY A 29 3.71 8.99 -5.17
CA GLY A 29 4.87 8.34 -5.79
C GLY A 29 5.58 7.30 -4.93
N ALA A 30 5.13 7.04 -3.70
CA ALA A 30 5.69 5.97 -2.87
C ALA A 30 5.40 4.58 -3.45
N VAL A 31 6.26 3.61 -3.15
CA VAL A 31 6.09 2.20 -3.56
C VAL A 31 5.08 1.52 -2.62
N SER A 32 3.81 1.90 -2.76
CA SER A 32 2.72 1.45 -1.89
C SER A 32 1.42 1.37 -2.69
N TRP A 33 0.60 0.36 -2.41
CA TRP A 33 -0.72 0.22 -3.03
C TRP A 33 -1.68 1.35 -2.65
N ALA A 34 -1.41 2.03 -1.53
CA ALA A 34 -2.21 3.14 -1.01
C ALA A 34 -1.64 4.51 -1.39
N ALA A 35 -0.59 4.57 -2.20
CA ALA A 35 0.03 5.80 -2.67
C ALA A 35 -0.47 6.16 -4.08
N PRO A 36 -1.03 7.37 -4.29
CA PRO A 36 -1.32 7.83 -5.63
C PRO A 36 -0.02 8.16 -6.37
N PRO A 37 0.02 8.12 -7.71
CA PRO A 37 1.24 8.45 -8.46
C PRO A 37 1.60 9.95 -8.37
N GLN A 38 0.63 10.81 -8.08
CA GLN A 38 0.75 12.26 -7.92
C GLN A 38 -0.21 12.73 -6.82
N PRO A 39 -0.03 13.95 -6.26
CA PRO A 39 -1.00 14.51 -5.33
C PRO A 39 -2.41 14.53 -5.94
N VAL A 40 -3.38 14.08 -5.16
CA VAL A 40 -4.81 14.09 -5.49
C VAL A 40 -5.56 15.03 -4.55
N GLU A 41 -6.58 15.69 -5.08
CA GLU A 41 -7.45 16.58 -4.32
C GLU A 41 -8.38 15.80 -3.36
N ASP A 42 -8.98 14.71 -3.84
CA ASP A 42 -9.81 13.81 -3.03
C ASP A 42 -9.21 12.39 -3.01
N TYR A 43 -8.50 12.09 -1.93
CA TYR A 43 -7.91 10.77 -1.71
C TYR A 43 -8.95 9.66 -1.53
N THR A 44 -10.11 9.96 -0.92
CA THR A 44 -11.16 8.97 -0.70
C THR A 44 -11.80 8.56 -2.02
N GLN A 45 -12.06 9.51 -2.91
CA GLN A 45 -12.54 9.23 -4.26
C GLN A 45 -11.50 8.45 -5.06
N TRP A 46 -10.22 8.84 -5.00
CA TRP A 46 -9.14 8.09 -5.64
C TRP A 46 -9.09 6.64 -5.16
N LEU A 47 -9.14 6.42 -3.84
CA LEU A 47 -9.11 5.08 -3.24
C LEU A 47 -10.29 4.21 -3.69
N ARG A 48 -11.50 4.79 -3.78
CA ARG A 48 -12.69 4.09 -4.32
C ARG A 48 -12.50 3.67 -5.78
N LEU A 49 -11.90 4.54 -6.60
CA LEU A 49 -11.55 4.20 -7.98
C LEU A 49 -10.53 3.07 -8.03
N GLN A 50 -9.50 3.10 -7.17
CA GLN A 50 -8.53 2.01 -7.07
C GLN A 50 -9.21 0.67 -6.73
N PHE A 51 -10.15 0.65 -5.78
CA PHE A 51 -10.89 -0.58 -5.45
C PHE A 51 -11.74 -1.11 -6.61
N LYS A 52 -12.31 -0.20 -7.40
CA LYS A 52 -13.12 -0.56 -8.57
C LYS A 52 -12.27 -1.18 -9.69
N HIS A 53 -11.06 -0.67 -9.90
CA HIS A 53 -10.21 -1.06 -11.04
C HIS A 53 -9.15 -2.11 -10.69
N HIS A 54 -8.79 -2.24 -9.41
CA HIS A 54 -7.74 -3.15 -8.94
C HIS A 54 -8.23 -3.97 -7.75
N HIS A 55 -8.74 -5.17 -8.03
CA HIS A 55 -9.25 -6.09 -6.99
C HIS A 55 -8.22 -6.41 -5.90
N ALA A 56 -6.93 -6.47 -6.25
CA ALA A 56 -5.86 -6.69 -5.28
C ALA A 56 -5.79 -5.56 -4.24
N VAL A 57 -5.99 -4.30 -4.65
CA VAL A 57 -5.99 -3.13 -3.73
C VAL A 57 -7.14 -3.25 -2.73
N ALA A 58 -8.33 -3.69 -3.18
CA ALA A 58 -9.45 -3.92 -2.28
C ALA A 58 -9.17 -5.05 -1.26
N GLN A 59 -8.56 -6.15 -1.69
CA GLN A 59 -8.17 -7.24 -0.79
C GLN A 59 -7.12 -6.81 0.24
N TYR A 60 -6.12 -6.04 -0.19
CA TYR A 60 -5.08 -5.52 0.72
C TYR A 60 -5.67 -4.54 1.73
N PHE A 61 -6.57 -3.66 1.29
CA PHE A 61 -7.28 -2.76 2.18
C PHE A 61 -8.05 -3.51 3.28
N LEU A 62 -8.82 -4.53 2.92
CA LEU A 62 -9.56 -5.37 3.88
C LEU A 62 -8.64 -6.10 4.86
N LEU A 63 -7.53 -6.66 4.37
CA LEU A 63 -6.55 -7.34 5.20
C LEU A 63 -5.91 -6.38 6.22
N CYS A 64 -5.53 -5.17 5.79
CA CYS A 64 -4.93 -4.16 6.63
C CYS A 64 -5.92 -3.62 7.66
N ALA A 65 -7.16 -3.31 7.24
CA ALA A 65 -8.23 -2.89 8.15
C ALA A 65 -8.48 -3.95 9.24
N ARG A 66 -8.57 -5.23 8.87
CA ARG A 66 -8.76 -6.33 9.84
C ARG A 66 -7.57 -6.48 10.80
N ARG A 67 -6.34 -6.26 10.35
CA ARG A 67 -5.15 -6.29 11.22
C ARG A 67 -5.15 -5.17 12.25
N LEU A 68 -5.49 -3.95 11.82
CA LEU A 68 -5.70 -2.81 12.72
C LEU A 68 -6.73 -3.15 13.81
N LEU A 69 -7.81 -3.83 13.44
CA LEU A 69 -8.86 -4.22 14.38
C LEU A 69 -8.48 -5.28 15.38
N LEU A 70 -7.86 -6.34 14.90
CA LEU A 70 -7.50 -7.44 15.77
C LEU A 70 -6.33 -7.06 16.69
N LYS A 71 -5.74 -5.88 16.53
CA LYS A 71 -4.56 -5.36 17.26
C LYS A 71 -3.41 -6.38 17.31
N LYS A 72 -3.37 -7.34 16.37
CA LYS A 72 -2.41 -8.45 16.37
C LYS A 72 -1.04 -8.01 15.90
N THR A 73 -1.01 -7.02 15.00
CA THR A 73 0.23 -6.46 14.45
C THR A 73 -0.04 -5.00 14.15
N PRO A 74 0.76 -4.06 14.68
CA PRO A 74 0.63 -2.65 14.32
C PRO A 74 0.83 -2.51 12.81
N VAL A 75 -0.09 -1.80 12.15
CA VAL A 75 0.13 -1.27 10.81
C VAL A 75 0.49 0.19 10.99
N GLU A 76 1.76 0.50 10.76
CA GLU A 76 2.26 1.86 10.68
C GLU A 76 1.79 2.47 9.36
N ILE A 77 1.12 3.61 9.43
CA ILE A 77 0.60 4.32 8.26
C ILE A 77 1.21 5.71 8.29
N THR A 78 1.97 6.04 7.25
CA THR A 78 2.72 7.28 7.08
C THR A 78 2.29 7.99 5.79
N GLY A 79 2.84 9.18 5.57
CA GLY A 79 2.59 9.97 4.37
C GLY A 79 1.42 10.94 4.47
N SER A 80 1.16 11.60 3.34
CA SER A 80 0.28 12.78 3.28
C SER A 80 -1.20 12.46 3.46
N TYR A 81 -1.63 11.24 3.14
CA TYR A 81 -3.04 10.81 3.22
C TYR A 81 -3.29 9.75 4.30
N LYS A 82 -2.40 9.67 5.29
CA LYS A 82 -2.42 8.63 6.33
C LYS A 82 -3.72 8.66 7.14
N ASP A 83 -4.27 9.85 7.40
CA ASP A 83 -5.40 10.04 8.28
C ASP A 83 -6.70 9.68 7.56
N GLU A 84 -6.79 10.00 6.28
CA GLU A 84 -7.88 9.60 5.39
C GLU A 84 -7.90 8.08 5.19
N LEU A 85 -6.74 7.45 4.97
CA LEU A 85 -6.66 5.99 4.87
C LEU A 85 -7.09 5.33 6.18
N ARG A 86 -6.62 5.84 7.34
CA ARG A 86 -7.04 5.36 8.66
C ARG A 86 -8.54 5.52 8.87
N ALA A 87 -9.13 6.66 8.50
CA ALA A 87 -10.56 6.90 8.61
C ALA A 87 -11.36 5.92 7.75
N ALA A 88 -10.92 5.70 6.49
CA ALA A 88 -11.55 4.74 5.59
C ALA A 88 -11.47 3.31 6.16
N MET A 89 -10.28 2.88 6.62
CA MET A 89 -10.11 1.56 7.25
C MET A 89 -11.01 1.40 8.48
N ASN A 90 -11.09 2.41 9.35
CA ASN A 90 -11.93 2.42 10.55
C ASN A 90 -13.44 2.42 10.24
N SER A 91 -13.86 2.93 9.08
CA SER A 91 -15.28 2.94 8.71
C SER A 91 -15.82 1.55 8.38
N LEU A 92 -14.99 0.67 7.80
CA LEU A 92 -15.36 -0.72 7.49
C LEU A 92 -15.53 -1.61 8.72
N VAL A 93 -14.92 -1.22 9.82
CA VAL A 93 -14.88 -1.95 11.09
C VAL A 93 -16.24 -1.95 11.78
N LYS A 94 -16.99 -0.88 11.55
CA LYS A 94 -18.28 -0.63 12.22
C LYS A 94 -19.43 -1.43 11.60
N LEU A 95 -19.13 -2.27 10.60
CA LEU A 95 -20.03 -3.27 10.02
C LEU A 95 -19.86 -4.61 10.76
#